data_AF-A0A931UX98-F1
#
_entry.id   AF-A0A931UX98-F1
#
_cell.length_a   1.000
_cell.length_b   1.000
_cell.length_c   1.000
_cell.angle_alpha   90.00
_cell.angle_beta   90.00
_cell.angle_gamma   90.00
#
_symmetry.space_group_name_H-M   'P 1'
#
loop_
_entity.id
_entity.type
_entity.pdbx_description
1 polymer ?
#
loop_
_entity_poly.entity_id
_entity_poly.type
_entity_poly.pdbx_seq_one_letter_code
_entity_poly.pdbx_strand_id
1 'polypeptide(L)'
;MNVTDPRPDASTTDLVREALDEARQLVKLEVELAKQEVREELHEAKRAAVMFGIAAVAALLAAAMLFVALALAIFPGPVPALVIGAVLVAAAAVLGVVAWRTAPKKPLDRTRRRLETDKDVIKEGLA
;
A
#
# COMPACT_ATOMS: atom_id res chain seq x y z
N MET A 1 -48.59 25.97 46.54
CA MET A 1 -47.57 25.07 45.98
C MET A 1 -47.44 25.43 44.51
N ASN A 2 -46.54 26.36 44.17
CA ASN A 2 -46.34 26.84 42.81
C ASN A 2 -44.86 27.16 42.64
N VAL A 3 -44.15 26.42 41.79
CA VAL A 3 -43.20 26.92 40.78
C VAL A 3 -43.05 25.78 39.77
N THR A 4 -43.75 25.88 38.65
CA THR A 4 -43.37 25.23 37.40
C THR A 4 -42.00 25.78 37.01
N ASP A 5 -40.97 24.94 37.02
CA ASP A 5 -39.63 25.29 36.53
C ASP A 5 -39.70 25.50 35.01
N PRO A 6 -39.54 26.72 34.50
CA PRO A 6 -39.47 26.96 33.07
C PRO A 6 -38.08 26.54 32.64
N ARG A 7 -37.90 25.25 32.30
CA ARG A 7 -36.73 24.84 31.54
C ARG A 7 -36.69 25.72 30.29
N PRO A 8 -35.62 26.48 30.04
CA PRO A 8 -35.47 27.17 28.78
C PRO A 8 -35.51 26.09 27.70
N ASP A 9 -36.53 26.13 26.86
CA ASP A 9 -36.60 25.31 25.66
C ASP A 9 -35.25 25.49 24.95
N ALA A 10 -34.48 24.41 24.79
CA ALA A 10 -33.21 24.47 24.09
C ALA A 10 -33.44 25.23 22.79
N SER A 11 -32.77 26.37 22.61
CA SER A 11 -33.07 27.20 21.47
C SER A 11 -32.68 26.45 20.21
N THR A 12 -33.34 26.71 19.08
CA THR A 12 -32.96 26.13 17.78
C THR A 12 -31.46 26.28 17.49
N THR A 13 -30.85 27.34 18.01
CA THR A 13 -29.41 27.61 17.97
C THR A 13 -28.57 26.55 18.70
N ASP A 14 -29.03 26.05 19.84
CA ASP A 14 -28.31 25.06 20.66
C ASP A 14 -28.34 23.68 20.00
N LEU A 15 -29.47 23.29 19.40
CA LEU A 15 -29.60 22.05 18.62
C LEU A 15 -28.74 22.06 17.36
N VAL A 16 -28.66 23.21 16.67
CA VAL A 16 -27.78 23.37 15.51
C VAL A 16 -26.32 23.29 15.93
N ARG A 17 -25.95 23.85 17.09
CA ARG A 17 -24.59 23.76 17.63
C ARG A 17 -24.21 22.33 17.99
N GLU A 18 -25.11 21.58 18.61
CA GLU A 18 -24.91 20.18 18.97
C GLU A 18 -24.77 19.30 17.72
N ALA A 19 -25.63 19.45 16.72
CA ALA A 19 -25.53 18.74 15.45
C ALA A 19 -24.22 19.06 14.68
N LEU A 20 -23.74 20.31 14.76
CA LEU A 20 -22.45 20.70 14.17
C LEU A 20 -21.27 20.06 14.91
N ASP A 21 -21.33 19.95 16.23
CA ASP A 21 -20.29 19.30 17.01
C ASP A 21 -20.29 17.77 16.82
N GLU A 22 -21.46 17.13 16.67
CA GLU A 22 -21.58 15.72 16.26
C GLU A 22 -21.02 15.49 14.86
N ALA A 23 -21.35 16.35 13.89
CA ALA A 23 -20.82 16.25 12.54
C ALA A 23 -19.29 16.35 12.52
N ARG A 24 -18.70 17.24 13.33
CA ARG A 24 -17.24 17.35 13.48
C ARG A 24 -16.63 16.09 14.09
N GLN A 25 -17.29 15.49 15.09
CA GLN A 25 -16.84 14.24 15.69
C GLN A 25 -16.89 13.08 14.69
N LEU A 26 -17.96 12.97 13.90
CA LEU A 26 -18.10 11.97 12.83
C LEU A 26 -16.99 12.10 11.78
N VAL A 27 -16.74 13.31 11.28
CA VAL A 27 -15.66 13.54 10.31
C VAL A 27 -14.30 13.13 10.89
N LYS A 28 -14.03 13.46 12.16
CA LYS A 28 -12.78 13.04 12.81
C LYS A 28 -12.66 11.52 12.91
N LEU A 29 -13.75 10.83 13.25
CA LEU A 29 -13.80 9.38 13.34
C LEU A 29 -13.56 8.73 11.97
N GLU A 30 -14.22 9.21 10.92
CA GLU A 30 -14.07 8.68 9.56
C GLU A 30 -12.63 8.84 9.05
N VAL A 31 -12.00 9.98 9.35
CA VAL A 31 -10.58 10.21 9.05
C VAL A 31 -9.68 9.26 9.82
N GLU A 32 -10.00 8.95 11.07
CA GLU A 32 -9.23 8.00 11.88
C GLU A 32 -9.41 6.57 11.37
N LEU A 33 -10.63 6.17 11.01
CA LEU A 33 -10.95 4.89 10.41
C LEU A 33 -10.24 4.70 9.07
N ALA A 34 -10.36 5.67 8.16
CA ALA A 34 -9.68 5.62 6.86
C ALA A 34 -8.15 5.52 7.00
N LYS A 35 -7.56 6.19 8.01
CA LYS A 35 -6.12 6.04 8.31
C LYS A 35 -5.78 4.64 8.81
N GLN A 36 -6.64 4.02 9.61
CA GLN A 36 -6.45 2.65 10.09
C GLN A 36 -6.56 1.65 8.94
N GLU A 37 -7.60 1.76 8.12
CA GLU A 37 -7.83 0.89 6.96
C GLU A 37 -6.66 0.97 5.97
N VAL A 38 -6.22 2.17 5.60
CA VAL A 38 -5.03 2.34 4.73
C VAL A 38 -3.78 1.70 5.36
N ARG A 39 -3.60 1.80 6.68
CA ARG A 39 -2.45 1.19 7.35
C ARG A 39 -2.53 -0.34 7.33
N GLU A 40 -3.72 -0.89 7.52
CA GLU A 40 -3.97 -2.33 7.49
C GLU A 40 -3.79 -2.89 6.08
N GLU A 41 -4.39 -2.27 5.06
CA GLU A 41 -4.18 -2.62 3.65
C GLU A 41 -2.70 -2.58 3.26
N LEU A 42 -1.98 -1.54 3.68
CA LEU A 42 -0.53 -1.45 3.43
C LEU A 42 0.25 -2.56 4.14
N HIS A 43 -0.17 -2.96 5.34
CA HIS A 43 0.47 -4.05 6.07
C HIS A 43 0.24 -5.40 5.37
N GLU A 44 -0.99 -5.66 4.92
CA GLU A 44 -1.34 -6.87 4.18
C GLU A 44 -0.64 -6.92 2.83
N ALA A 45 -0.65 -5.82 2.08
CA ALA A 45 0.07 -5.71 0.81
C ALA A 45 1.58 -5.94 0.99
N LYS A 46 2.18 -5.39 2.06
CA LYS A 46 3.57 -5.64 2.40
C LYS A 46 3.82 -7.11 2.70
N ARG A 47 2.97 -7.75 3.51
CA ARG A 47 3.11 -9.17 3.86
C ARG A 47 3.00 -10.05 2.60
N ALA A 48 2.02 -9.77 1.73
CA ALA A 48 1.86 -10.45 0.46
C ALA A 48 3.11 -10.29 -0.43
N ALA A 49 3.63 -9.07 -0.57
CA ALA A 49 4.84 -8.80 -1.34
C ALA A 49 6.06 -9.58 -0.82
N VAL A 50 6.24 -9.66 0.50
CA VAL A 50 7.33 -10.45 1.12
C VAL A 50 7.16 -11.94 0.86
N MET A 51 5.96 -12.49 1.09
CA MET A 51 5.70 -13.92 0.84
C MET A 51 5.90 -14.29 -0.63
N PHE A 52 5.42 -13.45 -1.55
CA PHE A 52 5.61 -13.66 -2.98
C PHE A 52 7.08 -13.56 -3.39
N GLY A 53 7.83 -12.62 -2.80
CA GLY A 53 9.28 -12.52 -2.98
C GLY A 53 10.02 -13.79 -2.54
N ILE A 54 9.70 -14.32 -1.35
CA ILE A 54 10.28 -15.57 -0.85
C ILE A 54 9.93 -16.75 -1.76
N ALA A 55 8.66 -16.87 -2.17
CA ALA A 55 8.20 -17.93 -3.05
C ALA A 55 8.90 -17.89 -4.42
N ALA A 56 9.09 -16.70 -5.00
CA ALA A 56 9.80 -16.51 -6.25
C ALA A 56 11.28 -16.96 -6.15
N VAL A 57 11.97 -16.59 -5.07
CA VAL A 57 13.36 -17.03 -4.82
C VAL A 57 13.43 -18.54 -4.63
N ALA A 58 12.54 -19.13 -3.85
CA ALA A 58 12.49 -20.57 -3.63
C ALA A 58 12.24 -21.34 -4.95
N ALA A 59 11.30 -20.88 -5.77
CA ALA A 59 11.02 -21.45 -7.08
C ALA A 59 12.23 -21.37 -8.03
N LEU A 60 12.95 -20.23 -8.02
CA LEU A 60 14.16 -20.06 -8.82
C LEU A 60 15.28 -21.03 -8.39
N LEU A 61 15.50 -21.19 -7.08
CA LEU A 61 16.48 -22.14 -6.55
C LEU A 61 16.10 -23.59 -6.88
N ALA A 62 14.82 -23.94 -6.74
CA ALA A 62 14.32 -25.26 -7.11
C ALA A 62 14.52 -25.56 -8.59
N ALA A 63 14.19 -24.61 -9.48
CA ALA A 63 14.42 -24.74 -10.91
C ALA A 63 15.91 -24.91 -11.23
N ALA A 64 16.79 -24.10 -10.62
CA ALA A 64 18.24 -24.24 -10.78
C ALA A 64 18.73 -25.64 -10.39
N MET A 65 18.27 -26.18 -9.26
CA MET A 65 18.63 -27.53 -8.81
C MET A 65 18.09 -28.63 -9.75
N LEU A 66 16.87 -28.49 -10.28
CA LEU A 66 16.33 -29.41 -11.29
C LEU A 66 17.18 -29.42 -12.56
N PHE A 67 17.65 -28.25 -13.02
CA PHE A 67 18.53 -28.17 -14.17
C PHE A 67 19.90 -28.78 -13.91
N VAL A 68 20.47 -28.60 -12.71
CA VAL A 68 21.71 -29.29 -12.31
C VAL A 68 21.51 -30.80 -12.29
N ALA A 69 20.41 -31.28 -11.72
CA ALA A 69 20.09 -32.71 -11.70
C ALA A 69 19.94 -33.28 -13.12
N LEU A 70 19.26 -32.57 -14.02
CA LEU A 70 19.13 -32.96 -15.43
C LEU A 70 20.48 -32.95 -16.15
N ALA A 71 21.32 -31.95 -15.91
CA ALA A 71 22.67 -31.87 -16.46
C ALA A 71 23.51 -33.10 -16.08
N LEU A 72 23.51 -33.45 -14.80
CA LEU A 72 24.23 -34.63 -14.28
C LEU A 72 23.66 -35.95 -14.81
N ALA A 73 22.34 -36.01 -15.08
CA ALA A 73 21.71 -37.19 -15.67
C ALA A 73 22.13 -37.43 -17.14
N ILE A 74 22.41 -36.36 -17.90
CA ILE A 74 22.81 -36.46 -19.31
C ILE A 74 24.30 -36.74 -19.46
N PHE A 75 25.15 -36.04 -18.69
CA PHE A 75 26.59 -36.18 -18.75
C PHE A 75 27.20 -35.99 -17.36
N PRO A 76 28.04 -36.92 -16.88
CA PRO A 76 28.75 -36.74 -15.62
C PRO A 76 29.87 -35.69 -15.81
N GLY A 77 29.49 -34.42 -15.69
CA GLY A 77 30.42 -33.30 -15.80
C GLY A 77 29.73 -31.94 -15.55
N PRO A 78 30.50 -30.91 -15.16
CA PRO A 78 29.93 -29.62 -14.76
C PRO A 78 29.46 -28.75 -15.93
N VAL A 79 29.89 -29.06 -17.16
CA VAL A 79 29.70 -28.20 -18.34
C VAL A 79 28.22 -27.89 -18.63
N PRO A 80 27.29 -28.87 -18.67
CA PRO A 80 25.89 -28.56 -18.98
C PRO A 80 25.23 -27.73 -17.86
N ALA A 81 25.59 -27.97 -16.60
CA ALA A 81 25.12 -27.18 -15.47
C ALA A 81 25.60 -25.72 -15.54
N LEU A 82 26.85 -25.48 -15.97
CA LEU A 82 27.39 -24.14 -16.18
C LEU A 82 26.66 -23.38 -17.29
N VAL A 83 26.33 -24.04 -18.41
CA VAL A 83 25.59 -23.41 -19.52
C VAL A 83 24.18 -23.02 -19.06
N ILE A 84 23.46 -23.92 -18.39
CA ILE A 84 22.11 -23.61 -17.91
C ILE A 84 22.15 -22.50 -16.85
N GLY A 85 23.12 -22.56 -15.94
CA GLY A 85 23.36 -21.50 -14.95
C GLY A 85 23.61 -20.14 -15.60
N ALA A 86 24.45 -20.08 -16.64
CA ALA A 86 24.73 -18.84 -17.37
C ALA A 86 23.47 -18.27 -18.05
N VAL A 87 22.63 -19.13 -18.65
CA VAL A 87 21.35 -18.71 -19.25
C VAL A 87 20.40 -18.14 -18.19
N LEU A 88 20.28 -18.79 -17.03
CA LEU A 88 19.45 -18.30 -15.94
C LEU A 88 19.93 -16.96 -15.39
N VAL A 89 21.24 -16.77 -15.23
CA VAL A 89 21.83 -15.50 -14.79
C VAL A 89 21.57 -14.40 -15.81
N ALA A 90 21.73 -14.69 -17.11
CA ALA A 90 21.43 -13.73 -18.17
C ALA A 90 19.93 -13.33 -18.17
N ALA A 91 19.02 -14.30 -18.04
CA ALA A 91 17.59 -14.04 -17.94
C ALA A 91 17.24 -13.21 -16.70
N ALA A 92 17.81 -13.55 -15.54
CA ALA A 92 17.63 -12.79 -14.30
C ALA A 92 18.15 -11.35 -14.42
N ALA A 93 19.30 -11.13 -15.07
CA ALA A 93 19.83 -9.80 -15.31
C ALA A 93 18.90 -8.97 -16.20
N VAL A 94 18.39 -9.53 -17.30
CA VAL A 94 17.45 -8.85 -18.19
C VAL A 94 16.16 -8.49 -17.45
N LEU A 95 15.55 -9.46 -16.76
CA LEU A 95 14.32 -9.23 -15.99
C LEU A 95 14.53 -8.22 -14.87
N GLY A 96 15.67 -8.26 -14.17
CA GLY A 96 16.02 -7.29 -13.14
C GLY A 96 16.16 -5.87 -13.68
N VAL A 97 16.80 -5.70 -14.84
CA VAL A 97 16.92 -4.40 -15.51
C VAL A 97 15.56 -3.89 -15.98
N VAL A 98 14.73 -4.76 -16.56
CA VAL A 98 13.37 -4.39 -16.99
C VAL A 98 12.54 -3.96 -15.78
N ALA A 99 12.51 -4.78 -14.73
CA ALA A 99 11.78 -4.48 -13.49
C ALA A 99 12.23 -3.16 -12.88
N TRP A 100 13.54 -2.90 -12.82
CA TRP A 100 14.08 -1.63 -12.33
C TRP A 100 13.64 -0.42 -13.16
N ARG A 101 13.59 -0.58 -14.49
CA ARG A 101 13.18 0.50 -15.41
C ARG A 101 11.69 0.76 -15.38
N THR A 102 10.86 -0.26 -15.18
CA THR A 102 9.39 -0.15 -15.14
C THR A 102 8.86 0.17 -13.75
N ALA A 103 9.64 -0.04 -12.69
CA ALA A 103 9.24 0.25 -11.32
C ALA A 103 8.87 1.75 -11.17
N PRO A 104 7.71 2.07 -10.57
CA PRO A 104 7.28 3.45 -10.39
C PRO A 104 8.22 4.17 -9.41
N LYS A 105 8.99 5.14 -9.92
CA LYS A 105 9.98 5.90 -9.13
C LYS A 105 9.37 6.87 -8.11
N LYS A 106 8.09 7.23 -8.30
CA LYS A 106 7.33 8.11 -7.42
C LYS A 106 5.94 7.51 -7.20
N PRO A 107 5.75 6.63 -6.20
CA PRO A 107 4.43 6.11 -5.90
C PRO A 107 3.50 7.26 -5.50
N LEU A 108 2.25 7.21 -5.99
CA LEU A 108 1.18 8.17 -5.64
C LEU A 108 1.42 9.64 -6.03
N ASP A 109 2.30 9.90 -7.00
CA ASP A 109 2.67 11.26 -7.43
C ASP A 109 1.45 12.09 -7.91
N ARG A 110 0.45 11.43 -8.51
CA ARG A 110 -0.82 12.07 -8.92
C ARG A 110 -1.69 12.43 -7.72
N THR A 111 -1.79 11.53 -6.74
CA THR A 111 -2.56 11.76 -5.50
C THR A 111 -1.94 12.88 -4.69
N ARG A 112 -0.61 12.89 -4.58
CA ARG A 112 0.12 13.95 -3.87
C ARG A 112 -0.08 15.32 -4.53
N ARG A 113 0.00 15.40 -5.86
CA ARG A 113 -0.25 16.67 -6.58
C ARG A 113 -1.68 17.19 -6.38
N ARG A 114 -2.69 16.32 -6.40
CA ARG A 114 -4.09 16.74 -6.12
C ARG A 114 -4.23 17.30 -4.71
N LEU A 115 -3.65 16.63 -3.71
CA LEU A 115 -3.67 17.12 -2.33
C LEU A 115 -2.91 18.43 -2.11
N GLU A 116 -1.89 18.72 -2.92
CA GLU A 116 -1.19 20.01 -2.89
C GLU A 116 -2.08 21.12 -3.48
N THR A 117 -2.69 20.89 -4.65
CA THR A 117 -3.63 21.84 -5.27
C THR A 117 -4.86 22.11 -4.40
N ASP A 118 -5.45 21.08 -3.80
CA ASP A 118 -6.64 21.23 -2.96
C ASP A 118 -6.36 22.04 -1.68
N LYS A 119 -5.13 22.01 -1.18
CA LYS A 119 -4.71 22.84 -0.04
C LYS A 119 -4.61 24.32 -0.40
N ASP A 120 -4.11 24.62 -1.61
CA ASP A 120 -3.95 26.00 -2.06
C ASP A 120 -5.31 26.70 -2.22
N VAL A 121 -6.32 25.99 -2.76
CA VAL A 121 -7.69 26.50 -2.90
C VAL A 121 -8.35 26.80 -1.55
N ILE A 122 -8.15 25.93 -0.54
CA ILE A 122 -8.71 26.16 0.81
C ILE A 122 -7.98 27.33 1.50
N LYS A 123 -6.69 27.48 1.26
CA LYS A 123 -5.88 28.56 1.85
C LYS A 123 -6.23 29.92 1.25
N GLU A 124 -6.54 29.99 -0.05
CA GLU A 124 -7.01 31.20 -0.73
C GLU A 124 -8.42 31.61 -0.27
N GLY A 125 -9.30 30.67 0.05
CA GLY A 125 -10.63 30.97 0.58
C GLY A 125 -10.67 31.41 2.06
N LEU A 126 -9.57 31.27 2.79
CA LEU A 126 -9.42 31.63 4.21
C LEU A 126 -8.63 32.93 4.43
N ALA A 127 -8.02 33.50 3.38
CA ALA A 127 -7.26 34.76 3.40
C ALA A 127 -8.10 35.92 2.86
#